data_AF-A0A2V9QTQ5-F1
#
_entry.id   AF-A0A2V9QTQ5-F1
#
_cell.length_a   1.000
_cell.length_b   1.000
_cell.length_c   1.000
_cell.angle_alpha   90.00
_cell.angle_beta   90.00
_cell.angle_gamma   90.00
#
_symmetry.space_group_name_H-M   'P 1'
#
loop_
_entity.id
_entity.type
_entity.pdbx_description
1 polymer ?
#
loop_
_entity_poly.entity_id
_entity_poly.type
_entity_poly.pdbx_seq_one_letter_code
_entity_poly.pdbx_strand_id
1 'polypeptide(L)'
;MKMNQSQNFDQILESAVVANWVDLMRDAQSGLIHVEYGFAPSGTLDYLQVWSSIARGRWFLACAYRMSASGFHDTGVHFDNGYESEGLARVLELVIAHQNAFTAPRNLVRPGLLQIATPTQQETSAATASVSEAFDPHQLRVRGPGLGLNSGAARY
;
A
#
# COMPACT_ATOMS: atom_id res chain seq x y z
N MET A 1 -5.13 13.26 22.11
CA MET A 1 -5.41 11.81 22.14
C MET A 1 -4.80 11.18 20.89
N LYS A 2 -3.67 10.46 21.02
CA LYS A 2 -3.17 9.61 19.93
C LYS A 2 -3.97 8.31 19.98
N MET A 3 -5.00 8.19 19.13
CA MET A 3 -5.65 6.91 18.97
C MET A 3 -4.69 6.00 18.23
N ASN A 4 -4.31 4.90 18.88
CA ASN A 4 -3.63 3.76 18.28
C ASN A 4 -4.61 3.04 17.32
N GLN A 5 -5.08 3.76 16.28
CA GLN A 5 -5.84 3.15 15.21
C GLN A 5 -4.81 2.38 14.39
N SER A 6 -4.93 1.05 14.40
CA SER A 6 -4.34 0.21 13.37
C SER A 6 -4.62 0.87 12.01
N GLN A 7 -3.59 1.27 11.27
CA GLN A 7 -3.78 1.82 9.93
C GLN A 7 -4.56 0.79 9.09
N ASN A 8 -5.59 1.27 8.39
CA ASN A 8 -6.30 0.46 7.40
C ASN A 8 -5.37 0.27 6.19
N PHE A 9 -5.51 -0.87 5.51
CA PHE A 9 -4.89 -1.15 4.22
C PHE A 9 -5.11 -0.01 3.21
N ASP A 10 -6.31 0.58 3.16
CA ASP A 10 -6.59 1.76 2.31
C ASP A 10 -5.66 2.94 2.61
N GLN A 11 -5.50 3.25 3.89
CA GLN A 11 -4.75 4.43 4.34
C GLN A 11 -3.25 4.30 4.06
N ILE A 12 -2.70 3.09 4.20
CA ILE A 12 -1.28 2.87 3.91
C ILE A 12 -1.02 2.89 2.40
N LEU A 13 -1.94 2.37 1.58
CA LEU A 13 -1.84 2.48 0.12
C LEU A 13 -1.96 3.92 -0.36
N GLU A 14 -2.92 4.68 0.17
CA GLU A 14 -3.06 6.10 -0.11
C GLU A 14 -1.79 6.87 0.29
N SER A 15 -1.28 6.63 1.50
CA SER A 15 -0.04 7.27 1.97
C SER A 15 1.16 6.90 1.09
N ALA A 16 1.26 5.64 0.64
CA ALA A 16 2.33 5.19 -0.24
C ALA A 16 2.31 5.92 -1.58
N VAL A 17 1.13 6.07 -2.20
CA VAL A 17 0.98 6.79 -3.46
C VAL A 17 1.26 8.28 -3.29
N VAL A 18 0.72 8.90 -2.23
CA VAL A 18 0.92 10.34 -1.98
C VAL A 18 2.40 10.64 -1.69
N ALA A 19 3.09 9.78 -0.94
CA ALA A 19 4.52 9.95 -0.65
C ALA A 19 5.41 9.83 -1.91
N ASN A 20 4.99 9.03 -2.89
CA ASN A 20 5.72 8.80 -4.15
C ASN A 20 5.03 9.49 -5.35
N TRP A 21 4.26 10.54 -5.09
CA TRP A 21 3.44 11.22 -6.10
C TRP A 21 4.27 11.76 -7.28
N VAL A 22 5.46 12.30 -7.00
CA VAL A 22 6.35 12.90 -8.01
C VAL A 22 6.74 11.88 -9.08
N ASP A 23 7.12 10.67 -8.67
CA ASP A 23 7.52 9.59 -9.58
C ASP A 23 6.34 9.14 -10.46
N LEU A 24 5.12 9.16 -9.91
CA LEU A 24 3.89 8.76 -10.58
C LEU A 24 3.31 9.83 -11.52
N MET A 25 3.81 11.07 -11.45
CA MET A 25 3.33 12.18 -12.29
C MET A 25 4.21 12.49 -13.49
N ARG A 26 5.44 11.97 -13.59
CA ARG A 26 6.31 12.15 -14.77
C ARG A 26 6.35 13.61 -15.26
N ASP A 27 6.63 14.53 -14.34
CA ASP A 27 6.68 15.99 -14.55
C ASP A 27 5.33 16.72 -14.77
N ALA A 28 4.19 16.00 -14.71
CA ALA A 28 2.88 16.64 -14.72
C ALA A 28 2.61 17.41 -13.41
N GLN A 29 2.09 18.63 -13.54
CA GLN A 29 1.76 19.50 -12.39
C GLN A 29 0.54 19.02 -11.60
N SER A 30 -0.35 18.28 -12.24
CA SER A 30 -1.58 17.78 -11.63
C SER A 30 -2.06 16.55 -12.36
N GLY A 31 -2.73 15.66 -11.62
CA GLY A 31 -3.32 14.45 -12.18
C GLY A 31 -4.22 13.75 -11.18
N LEU A 32 -4.65 12.57 -11.57
CA LEU A 32 -5.45 11.66 -10.76
C LEU A 32 -4.77 10.31 -10.75
N ILE A 33 -4.65 9.70 -9.57
CA ILE A 33 -4.17 8.34 -9.43
C ILE A 33 -5.34 7.46 -8.97
N HIS A 34 -5.49 6.31 -9.60
CA HIS A 34 -6.41 5.27 -9.20
C HIS A 34 -5.61 4.08 -8.68
N VAL A 35 -5.94 3.61 -7.48
CA VAL A 35 -5.45 2.33 -6.97
C VAL A 35 -6.62 1.37 -6.93
N GLU A 36 -6.49 0.27 -7.65
CA GLU A 36 -7.42 -0.85 -7.57
C GLU A 36 -6.69 -2.04 -6.94
N TYR A 37 -7.32 -2.71 -6.00
CA TYR A 37 -6.73 -3.90 -5.39
C TYR A 37 -7.82 -4.91 -5.00
N GLY A 38 -7.45 -6.18 -4.92
CA GLY A 38 -8.36 -7.26 -4.59
C GLY A 38 -7.71 -8.31 -3.70
N PHE A 39 -8.52 -8.96 -2.88
CA PHE A 39 -8.10 -10.04 -1.99
C PHE A 39 -8.64 -11.37 -2.50
N ALA A 40 -7.81 -12.40 -2.40
CA ALA A 40 -8.24 -13.79 -2.58
C ALA A 40 -9.19 -14.19 -1.44
N PRO A 41 -10.00 -15.26 -1.60
CA PRO A 41 -10.86 -15.78 -0.54
C PRO A 41 -10.11 -16.16 0.75
N SER A 42 -8.80 -16.43 0.66
CA SER A 42 -7.90 -16.64 1.79
C SER A 42 -7.62 -15.39 2.63
N GLY A 43 -8.05 -14.21 2.17
CA GLY A 43 -7.76 -12.92 2.80
C GLY A 43 -6.38 -12.35 2.46
N THR A 44 -5.66 -12.95 1.51
CA THR A 44 -4.37 -12.44 1.01
C THR A 44 -4.58 -11.57 -0.21
N LEU A 45 -3.79 -10.52 -0.36
CA LEU A 45 -3.79 -9.64 -1.54
C LEU A 45 -3.51 -10.46 -2.79
N ASP A 46 -4.47 -10.49 -3.71
CA ASP A 46 -4.39 -11.23 -4.97
C ASP A 46 -3.79 -10.36 -6.08
N TYR A 47 -4.22 -9.10 -6.16
CA TYR A 47 -3.71 -8.14 -7.11
C TYR A 47 -3.77 -6.70 -6.59
N LEU A 48 -2.92 -5.84 -7.14
CA LEU A 48 -2.94 -4.40 -6.96
C LEU A 48 -2.52 -3.72 -8.27
N GLN A 49 -3.18 -2.64 -8.65
CA GLN A 49 -2.88 -1.86 -9.84
C GLN A 49 -2.94 -0.37 -9.50
N VAL A 50 -1.93 0.37 -9.93
CA VAL A 50 -1.83 1.83 -9.80
C VAL A 50 -1.91 2.41 -11.20
N TRP A 51 -2.97 3.16 -11.44
CA TRP A 51 -3.27 3.84 -12.68
C TRP A 51 -3.05 5.33 -12.51
N SER A 52 -2.34 5.95 -13.45
CA SER A 52 -2.05 7.38 -13.45
C SER A 52 -2.76 8.06 -14.62
N SER A 53 -3.44 9.18 -14.34
CA SER A 53 -4.04 10.05 -15.35
C SER A 53 -3.38 11.43 -15.30
N ILE A 54 -2.30 11.56 -16.06
CA ILE A 54 -1.56 12.82 -16.28
C ILE A 54 -2.10 13.63 -17.47
N ALA A 55 -2.80 12.98 -18.41
CA ALA A 55 -3.42 13.62 -19.57
C ALA A 55 -4.92 13.37 -19.54
N ARG A 56 -5.71 14.43 -19.82
CA ARG A 56 -7.18 14.37 -19.76
C ARG A 56 -7.73 13.15 -20.52
N GLY A 57 -8.49 12.32 -19.80
CA GLY A 57 -9.21 11.19 -20.36
C GLY A 57 -8.36 9.97 -20.70
N ARG A 58 -7.07 9.94 -20.31
CA ARG A 58 -6.19 8.77 -20.50
C ARG A 58 -5.69 8.26 -19.17
N TRP A 59 -5.74 6.95 -19.01
CA TRP A 59 -5.21 6.23 -17.87
C TRP A 59 -4.05 5.37 -18.35
N PHE A 60 -2.93 5.45 -17.66
CA PHE A 60 -1.76 4.64 -17.92
C PHE A 60 -1.51 3.77 -16.69
N LEU A 61 -1.28 2.48 -16.89
CA LEU A 61 -0.86 1.61 -15.80
C LEU A 61 0.56 2.02 -15.41
N ALA A 62 0.73 2.54 -14.20
CA ALA A 62 2.03 2.91 -13.67
C ALA A 62 2.72 1.70 -13.05
N CYS A 63 1.97 0.94 -12.23
CA CYS A 63 2.49 -0.17 -11.48
C CYS A 63 1.41 -1.24 -11.26
N ALA A 64 1.79 -2.51 -11.26
CA ALA A 64 0.92 -3.62 -10.91
C ALA A 64 1.65 -4.65 -10.05
N TYR A 65 0.91 -5.27 -9.15
CA TYR A 65 1.30 -6.46 -8.41
C TYR A 65 0.28 -7.57 -8.66
N ARG A 66 0.77 -8.79 -8.74
CA ARG A 66 -0.06 -10.00 -8.77
C ARG A 66 0.61 -11.11 -7.95
N MET A 67 -0.17 -11.76 -7.10
CA MET A 67 0.29 -12.85 -6.25
C MET A 67 0.54 -14.15 -7.04
N SER A 68 -0.28 -14.41 -8.06
CA SER A 68 -0.10 -15.56 -8.94
C SER A 68 0.67 -15.17 -10.20
N ALA A 69 1.86 -15.74 -10.38
CA ALA A 69 2.52 -15.76 -11.66
C ALA A 69 1.68 -16.61 -12.62
N SER A 70 0.96 -15.98 -13.55
CA SER A 70 0.67 -16.65 -14.81
C SER A 70 1.98 -16.67 -15.60
N GLY A 71 2.22 -17.67 -16.45
CA GLY A 71 3.52 -17.93 -17.10
C GLY A 71 4.13 -16.82 -17.97
N PHE A 72 3.60 -15.60 -17.91
CA PHE A 72 4.04 -14.39 -18.59
C PHE A 72 4.37 -13.22 -17.63
N HIS A 73 4.13 -13.35 -16.32
CA HIS A 73 4.38 -12.30 -15.33
C HIS A 73 5.10 -12.86 -14.11
N ASP A 74 6.27 -12.32 -13.79
CA ASP A 74 6.98 -12.64 -12.57
C ASP A 74 6.15 -12.22 -11.34
N THR A 75 6.22 -12.96 -10.24
CA THR A 75 5.66 -12.54 -8.96
C THR A 75 6.39 -11.29 -8.45
N GLY A 76 5.66 -10.23 -8.12
CA GLY A 76 6.25 -9.00 -7.58
C GLY A 76 5.55 -7.73 -8.06
N VAL A 77 6.14 -6.60 -7.67
CA VAL A 77 5.73 -5.27 -8.11
C VAL A 77 6.40 -4.96 -9.44
N HIS A 78 5.61 -4.65 -10.46
CA HIS A 78 6.07 -4.38 -11.83
C HIS A 78 5.59 -3.02 -12.29
N PHE A 79 6.49 -2.24 -12.89
CA PHE A 79 6.14 -0.97 -13.51
C PHE A 79 5.98 -1.14 -15.02
N ASP A 80 5.06 -0.37 -15.60
CA ASP A 80 4.73 -0.41 -17.02
C ASP A 80 4.74 1.01 -17.59
N ASN A 81 4.60 1.17 -18.91
CA ASN A 81 4.47 2.46 -19.61
C ASN A 81 5.63 3.45 -19.36
N GLY A 82 6.82 2.92 -19.02
CA GLY A 82 8.02 3.71 -18.70
C GLY A 82 7.93 4.43 -17.36
N TYR A 83 7.04 4.00 -16.46
CA TYR A 83 7.08 4.40 -15.06
C TYR A 83 8.18 3.64 -14.31
N GLU A 84 8.74 4.27 -13.29
CA GLU A 84 9.69 3.68 -12.36
C GLU A 84 9.60 4.45 -11.05
N SER A 85 9.58 3.76 -9.92
CA SER A 85 9.66 4.38 -8.60
C SER A 85 10.21 3.37 -7.60
N GLU A 86 11.50 3.48 -7.27
CA GLU A 86 12.14 2.64 -6.26
C GLU A 86 11.45 2.80 -4.89
N GLY A 87 11.06 4.03 -4.55
CA GLY A 87 10.35 4.35 -3.32
C GLY A 87 9.00 3.64 -3.23
N LEU A 88 8.18 3.74 -4.28
CA LEU A 88 6.88 3.06 -4.31
C LEU A 88 7.04 1.54 -4.33
N ALA A 89 7.98 1.01 -5.11
CA ALA A 89 8.25 -0.43 -5.18
C ALA A 89 8.51 -1.00 -3.79
N ARG A 90 9.45 -0.39 -3.06
CA ARG A 90 9.84 -0.81 -1.72
C ARG A 90 8.69 -0.70 -0.72
N VAL A 91 7.91 0.37 -0.77
CA VAL A 91 6.77 0.53 0.14
C VAL A 91 5.69 -0.51 -0.15
N LEU A 92 5.37 -0.77 -1.42
CA LEU A 92 4.40 -1.79 -1.81
C LEU A 92 4.86 -3.19 -1.40
N GLU A 93 6.13 -3.53 -1.59
CA GLU A 93 6.70 -4.80 -1.12
C GLU A 93 6.53 -4.98 0.40
N LEU A 94 6.78 -3.93 1.18
CA LEU A 94 6.57 -3.95 2.63
C LEU A 94 5.08 -4.08 2.99
N VAL A 95 4.18 -3.37 2.30
CA VAL A 95 2.73 -3.51 2.47
C VAL A 95 2.28 -4.94 2.20
N ILE A 96 2.78 -5.56 1.12
CA ILE A 96 2.45 -6.93 0.73
C ILE A 96 2.98 -7.94 1.75
N ALA A 97 4.24 -7.79 2.18
CA ALA A 97 4.89 -8.66 3.16
C ALA A 97 4.23 -8.57 4.54
N HIS A 98 3.75 -7.39 4.92
CA HIS A 98 3.13 -7.13 6.21
C HIS A 98 1.62 -6.86 6.12
N GLN A 99 0.94 -7.37 5.08
CA GLN A 99 -0.47 -7.09 4.83
C GLN A 99 -1.39 -7.44 6.02
N ASN A 100 -1.04 -8.49 6.77
CA ASN A 100 -1.78 -8.94 7.96
C ASN A 100 -1.62 -8.02 9.18
N ALA A 101 -0.69 -7.05 9.14
CA ALA A 101 -0.51 -6.04 10.17
C ALA A 101 -1.49 -4.86 10.00
N PHE A 102 -2.17 -4.79 8.86
CA PHE A 102 -3.17 -3.75 8.56
C PHE A 102 -4.57 -4.33 8.69
N THR A 103 -5.51 -3.48 9.08
CA THR A 103 -6.92 -3.88 9.08
C THR A 103 -7.38 -4.04 7.64
N ALA A 104 -7.79 -5.25 7.27
CA ALA A 104 -8.29 -5.54 5.94
C ALA A 104 -9.60 -4.77 5.66
N PRO A 105 -9.92 -4.50 4.38
CA PRO A 105 -11.18 -3.85 4.03
C PRO A 105 -12.38 -4.66 4.52
N ARG A 106 -13.47 -3.97 4.89
CA ARG A 106 -14.69 -4.62 5.43
C ARG A 106 -15.34 -5.61 4.46
N ASN A 107 -15.04 -5.53 3.17
CA ASN A 107 -15.59 -6.39 2.14
C ASN A 107 -14.51 -6.89 1.19
N LEU A 108 -14.02 -8.11 1.43
CA LEU A 108 -13.00 -8.76 0.60
C LEU A 108 -13.56 -9.29 -0.74
N VAL A 109 -14.89 -9.34 -0.91
CA VAL A 109 -15.54 -9.82 -2.14
C VAL A 109 -15.52 -8.76 -3.24
N ARG A 110 -15.39 -7.48 -2.86
CA ARG A 110 -15.32 -6.38 -3.83
C ARG A 110 -13.89 -5.84 -3.90
N PRO A 111 -13.40 -5.55 -5.11
CA PRO A 111 -12.18 -4.78 -5.25
C PRO A 111 -12.28 -3.46 -4.48
N GLY A 112 -11.21 -3.13 -3.76
CA GLY A 112 -11.03 -1.81 -3.19
C GLY A 112 -10.60 -0.84 -4.30
N LEU A 113 -11.09 0.39 -4.21
CA LEU A 113 -10.80 1.45 -5.17
C LEU A 113 -10.49 2.74 -4.43
N LEU A 114 -9.30 3.28 -4.64
CA LEU A 114 -8.86 4.57 -4.11
C LEU A 114 -8.63 5.53 -5.26
N GLN A 115 -9.23 6.71 -5.17
CA GLN A 115 -9.02 7.78 -6.13
C GLN A 115 -8.33 8.94 -5.43
N ILE A 116 -7.09 9.21 -5.82
CA ILE A 116 -6.19 10.15 -5.16
C ILE A 116 -5.95 11.33 -6.09
N ALA A 117 -6.41 12.51 -5.68
CA ALA A 117 -6.17 13.75 -6.38
C ALA A 117 -4.77 14.31 -6.06
N THR A 118 -4.37 15.36 -6.76
CA THR A 118 -3.07 16.01 -6.55
C THR A 118 -2.93 16.46 -5.09
N PRO A 119 -1.98 15.87 -4.32
CA PRO A 119 -1.84 16.16 -2.91
C PRO A 119 -1.14 17.50 -2.71
N THR A 120 -1.44 18.14 -1.60
CA THR A 120 -0.69 19.30 -1.10
C THR A 120 0.67 18.87 -0.54
N GLN A 121 1.58 19.83 -0.38
CA GLN A 121 2.88 19.57 0.26
C GLN A 121 2.72 19.07 1.71
N GLN A 122 1.70 19.55 2.43
CA GLN A 122 1.40 19.10 3.78
C GLN A 122 0.94 17.65 3.81
N GLU A 123 0.04 17.25 2.90
CA GLU A 123 -0.43 15.86 2.76
C GLU A 123 0.72 14.94 2.34
N THR A 124 1.57 15.38 1.42
CA THR A 124 2.78 14.66 1.01
C THR A 124 3.70 14.40 2.21
N SER A 125 3.96 15.43 3.01
CA SER A 125 4.81 15.31 4.20
C SER A 125 4.19 14.39 5.27
N ALA A 126 2.88 14.49 5.47
CA ALA A 126 2.14 13.63 6.40
C ALA A 126 2.12 12.17 5.94
N ALA A 127 1.96 11.92 4.63
CA ALA A 127 1.97 10.59 4.04
C ALA A 127 3.35 9.93 4.16
N THR A 128 4.44 10.67 3.89
CA THR A 128 5.81 10.16 4.08
C THR A 128 6.08 9.79 5.53
N ALA A 129 5.63 10.60 6.48
CA ALA A 129 5.72 10.28 7.91
C ALA A 129 4.86 9.05 8.28
N SER A 130 3.64 8.96 7.74
CA SER A 130 2.70 7.85 7.95
C SER A 130 3.26 6.51 7.45
N VAL A 131 3.90 6.49 6.28
CA VAL A 131 4.60 5.31 5.73
C VAL A 131 5.78 4.95 6.62
N SER A 132 6.60 5.94 7.00
CA SER A 132 7.79 5.70 7.83
C SER A 132 7.41 5.14 9.21
N GLU A 133 6.36 5.66 9.83
CA GLU A 133 5.85 5.16 11.12
C GLU A 133 5.24 3.75 10.97
N ALA A 134 4.52 3.47 9.89
CA ALA A 134 3.91 2.16 9.65
C ALA A 134 4.94 1.01 9.60
N PHE A 135 6.13 1.31 9.05
CA PHE A 135 7.22 0.35 8.86
C PHE A 135 8.37 0.53 9.85
N ASP A 136 8.19 1.35 10.88
CA ASP A 136 9.12 1.39 12.01
C ASP A 136 9.17 -0.02 12.64
N PRO A 137 10.37 -0.61 12.86
CA PRO A 137 10.53 -1.91 13.50
C PRO A 137 9.75 -2.06 14.82
N HIS A 138 9.59 -0.98 15.59
CA HIS A 138 8.80 -0.99 16.81
C HIS A 138 7.30 -1.15 16.55
N GLN A 139 6.78 -0.53 15.49
CA GLN A 139 5.35 -0.58 15.14
C GLN A 139 4.96 -1.90 14.49
N LEU A 140 5.82 -2.46 13.62
CA LEU A 140 5.63 -3.79 13.05
C LEU A 140 5.57 -4.88 14.13
N ARG A 141 6.35 -4.74 15.21
CA ARG A 141 6.34 -5.67 16.35
C ARG A 141 5.09 -5.56 17.21
N VAL A 142 4.49 -4.37 17.30
CA VAL A 142 3.23 -4.13 18.03
C VAL A 142 2.01 -4.64 17.23
N ARG A 143 2.08 -4.60 15.88
CA ARG A 143 0.98 -5.02 14.99
C ARG A 143 1.01 -6.49 14.56
N GLY A 144 2.14 -7.19 14.71
CA GLY A 144 2.25 -8.62 14.42
C GLY A 144 1.33 -9.46 15.32
N PRO A 145 0.99 -10.71 14.92
CA PRO A 145 0.15 -11.56 15.73
C PRO A 145 0.85 -11.76 17.07
N GLY A 146 0.19 -11.34 18.14
CA GLY A 146 0.61 -11.58 19.50
C GLY A 146 0.63 -13.08 19.76
N LEU A 147 1.70 -13.76 19.38
CA LEU A 147 2.17 -14.93 20.09
C LEU A 147 2.72 -14.41 21.42
N GLY A 148 1.79 -14.09 22.31
CA GLY A 148 2.03 -14.02 23.74
C GLY A 148 2.53 -15.38 24.17
N LEU A 149 3.85 -15.55 24.07
CA LEU A 149 4.59 -16.65 24.65
C LEU A 149 4.22 -16.71 26.13
N ASN A 150 3.50 -17.78 26.44
CA ASN A 150 3.29 -18.29 27.77
C ASN A 150 4.67 -18.40 28.45
N SER A 151 4.93 -17.56 29.45
CA SER A 151 6.15 -17.63 30.25
C SER A 151 5.83 -17.20 31.68
N GLY A 152 5.38 -18.20 32.44
CA GLY A 152 5.85 -18.48 33.79
C GLY A 152 5.38 -17.56 34.92
N ALA A 153 4.54 -18.12 35.80
CA ALA A 153 4.89 -18.19 37.22
C ALA A 153 4.07 -19.30 37.89
N ALA A 154 4.66 -20.49 37.98
CA ALA A 154 4.38 -21.37 39.10
C ALA A 154 4.76 -20.62 40.39
N ARG A 155 3.81 -20.50 41.31
CA ARG A 155 4.11 -20.27 42.72
C ARG A 155 3.21 -21.19 43.54
N TYR A 156 3.90 -21.92 44.41
CA TYR A 156 3.44 -22.91 45.38
C TYR A 156 2.18 -22.50 46.15
#